data_AF-A0A2A5X9G8-F1
#
_entry.id   AF-A0A2A5X9G8-F1
#
_cell.length_a   1.000
_cell.length_b   1.000
_cell.length_c   1.000
_cell.angle_alpha   90.00
_cell.angle_beta   90.00
_cell.angle_gamma   90.00
#
_symmetry.space_group_name_H-M   'P 1'
#
loop_
_entity.id
_entity.type
_entity.pdbx_description
1 polymer ?
#
loop_
_entity_poly.entity_id
_entity_poly.type
_entity_poly.pdbx_seq_one_letter_code
_entity_poly.pdbx_strand_id
1 'polypeptide(L)'
;MINPSLLSGQSKKELRRQKKLEKLANPSWLTIKKGRGYFKDDKNSYVKRVALEANEQNSGRLVSEGSDFYVNKSGYDYERLEKRIIQVALFVPVVAELEIEVVATCKENYRDVQFLIIYGHDLERLRKTNQKQNFIKNYIVTDPQVFSRLQLVTENLCK
;
A
#
# COMPACT_ATOMS: atom_id res chain seq x y z
N MET A 1 3.77 46.25 3.68
CA MET A 1 3.80 45.75 2.28
C MET A 1 4.19 44.28 2.32
N ILE A 2 3.31 43.36 1.92
CA ILE A 2 3.59 41.92 1.93
C ILE A 2 4.31 41.56 0.63
N ASN A 3 5.46 40.90 0.75
CA ASN A 3 6.34 40.56 -0.37
C ASN A 3 5.65 39.54 -1.30
N PRO A 4 5.39 39.84 -2.60
CA PRO A 4 4.64 38.96 -3.51
C PRO A 4 5.32 37.62 -3.80
N SER A 5 6.63 37.52 -3.54
CA SER A 5 7.45 36.32 -3.80
C SER A 5 7.13 35.15 -2.85
N LEU A 6 6.68 35.42 -1.62
CA LEU A 6 6.32 34.40 -0.62
C LEU A 6 5.00 33.68 -0.92
N LEU A 7 4.07 34.35 -1.60
CA LEU A 7 2.78 33.79 -2.03
C LEU A 7 2.93 32.73 -3.14
N SER A 8 3.94 32.89 -4.02
CA SER A 8 4.14 32.00 -5.17
C SER A 8 4.66 30.60 -4.78
N GLY A 9 5.49 30.52 -3.73
CA GLY A 9 6.06 29.25 -3.23
C GLY A 9 5.06 28.45 -2.40
N GLN A 10 4.28 29.12 -1.56
CA GLN A 10 3.19 28.49 -0.78
C GLN A 10 2.08 27.97 -1.71
N SER A 11 1.69 28.74 -2.73
CA SER A 11 0.74 28.31 -3.76
C SER A 11 1.20 27.06 -4.52
N LYS A 12 2.47 26.99 -4.94
CA LYS A 12 3.03 25.80 -5.61
C LYS A 12 3.05 24.56 -4.72
N LYS A 13 3.39 24.71 -3.43
CA LYS A 13 3.41 23.59 -2.47
C LYS A 13 2.00 23.06 -2.21
N GLU A 14 1.03 23.97 -2.05
CA GLU A 14 -0.37 23.60 -1.85
C GLU A 14 -0.95 22.90 -3.10
N LEU A 15 -0.67 23.42 -4.30
CA LEU A 15 -1.07 22.78 -5.55
C LEU A 15 -0.51 21.35 -5.70
N ARG A 16 0.76 21.14 -5.33
CA ARG A 16 1.38 19.80 -5.32
C ARG A 16 0.69 18.87 -4.33
N ARG A 17 0.33 19.38 -3.14
CA ARG A 17 -0.37 18.61 -2.11
C ARG A 17 -1.76 18.21 -2.59
N GLN A 18 -2.52 19.14 -3.17
CA GLN A 18 -3.85 18.90 -3.71
C GLN A 18 -3.81 17.85 -4.83
N LYS A 19 -2.90 17.99 -5.80
CA LYS A 19 -2.68 16.98 -6.85
C LYS A 19 -2.31 15.61 -6.28
N LYS A 20 -1.52 15.55 -5.19
CA LYS A 20 -1.21 14.29 -4.51
C LYS A 20 -2.47 13.66 -3.91
N LEU A 21 -3.31 14.43 -3.24
CA LEU A 21 -4.58 13.96 -2.67
C LEU A 21 -5.55 13.47 -3.75
N GLU A 22 -5.67 14.21 -4.85
CA GLU A 22 -6.49 13.82 -6.00
C GLU A 22 -6.04 12.48 -6.60
N LYS A 23 -4.73 12.27 -6.76
CA LYS A 23 -4.17 10.99 -7.22
C LYS A 23 -4.42 9.84 -6.24
N LEU A 24 -4.43 10.13 -4.94
CA LEU A 24 -4.72 9.12 -3.92
C LEU A 24 -6.20 8.70 -3.92
N ALA A 25 -7.11 9.66 -4.18
CA ALA A 25 -8.54 9.43 -4.30
C ALA A 25 -8.95 8.80 -5.65
N ASN A 26 -8.20 9.07 -6.72
CA ASN A 26 -8.48 8.56 -8.06
C ASN A 26 -7.28 7.77 -8.61
N PRO A 27 -6.94 6.62 -8.02
CA PRO A 27 -5.84 5.81 -8.51
C PRO A 27 -6.15 5.19 -9.87
N SER A 28 -5.27 5.38 -10.85
CA SER A 28 -5.42 4.82 -12.20
C SER A 28 -5.35 3.30 -12.26
N TRP A 29 -4.84 2.65 -11.21
CA TRP A 29 -4.72 1.19 -11.10
C TRP A 29 -5.95 0.53 -10.48
N LEU A 30 -6.93 1.29 -9.99
CA LEU A 30 -8.16 0.78 -9.36
C LEU A 30 -9.34 0.94 -10.31
N THR A 31 -10.07 -0.15 -10.53
CA THR A 31 -11.37 -0.12 -11.21
C THR A 31 -12.49 -0.25 -10.19
N ILE A 32 -13.55 0.55 -10.29
CA ILE A 32 -14.69 0.50 -9.38
C ILE A 32 -15.95 0.17 -10.19
N LYS A 33 -16.67 -0.89 -9.80
CA LYS A 33 -17.96 -1.26 -10.40
C LYS A 33 -18.95 -1.64 -9.29
N LYS A 34 -20.11 -0.96 -9.24
CA LYS A 34 -21.19 -1.24 -8.28
C LYS A 34 -20.71 -1.32 -6.82
N GLY A 35 -19.82 -0.41 -6.40
CA GLY A 35 -19.27 -0.39 -5.04
C GLY A 35 -18.17 -1.43 -4.76
N ARG A 36 -17.80 -2.27 -5.74
CA ARG A 36 -16.66 -3.18 -5.65
C ARG A 36 -15.44 -2.59 -6.34
N GLY A 37 -14.31 -2.60 -5.65
CA GLY A 37 -13.00 -2.19 -6.17
C GLY A 37 -12.22 -3.39 -6.67
N TYR A 38 -11.48 -3.22 -7.76
CA TYR A 38 -10.71 -4.26 -8.42
C TYR A 38 -9.34 -3.72 -8.81
N PHE A 39 -8.27 -4.44 -8.48
CA PHE A 39 -6.95 -4.17 -9.06
C PHE A 39 -6.09 -5.43 -9.13
N LYS A 40 -5.09 -5.38 -10.02
CA LYS A 40 -4.07 -6.42 -10.16
C LYS A 40 -2.80 -6.03 -9.42
N ASP A 41 -2.28 -6.93 -8.60
CA ASP A 41 -0.98 -6.82 -7.96
C ASP A 41 0.03 -7.77 -8.61
N ASP A 42 0.81 -7.23 -9.55
CA ASP A 42 1.81 -7.99 -10.29
C ASP A 42 3.13 -8.03 -9.50
N LYS A 43 3.42 -9.18 -8.87
CA LYS A 43 4.64 -9.43 -8.09
C LYS A 43 5.90 -9.35 -8.93
N ASN A 44 5.84 -9.54 -10.25
CA ASN A 44 7.00 -9.38 -11.13
C ASN A 44 7.41 -7.92 -11.29
N SER A 45 6.47 -6.98 -11.08
CA SER A 45 6.75 -5.54 -11.13
C SER A 45 7.47 -5.02 -9.88
N TYR A 46 7.63 -5.86 -8.87
CA TYR A 46 8.41 -5.53 -7.70
C TYR A 46 9.87 -5.71 -8.08
N VAL A 47 10.59 -4.61 -8.23
CA VAL A 47 12.04 -4.67 -8.35
C VAL A 47 12.53 -5.45 -7.13
N LYS A 48 13.13 -6.64 -7.36
CA LYS A 48 13.86 -7.34 -6.30
C LYS A 48 14.86 -6.31 -5.79
N ARG A 49 14.64 -5.77 -4.58
CA ARG A 49 15.71 -5.14 -3.83
C ARG A 49 16.66 -6.29 -3.55
N VAL A 50 17.62 -6.52 -4.45
CA VAL A 50 18.85 -7.20 -4.10
C VAL A 50 19.30 -6.49 -2.85
N ALA A 51 19.30 -7.19 -1.72
CA ALA A 51 19.82 -6.67 -0.48
C ALA A 51 21.29 -6.34 -0.74
N LEU A 52 21.57 -5.13 -1.22
CA LEU A 52 22.81 -4.43 -0.91
C LEU A 52 22.70 -4.03 0.56
N GLU A 53 22.74 -5.02 1.43
CA GLU A 53 23.14 -4.82 2.81
C GLU A 53 24.66 -4.61 2.79
N ALA A 54 25.06 -3.36 2.60
CA ALA A 54 26.28 -2.81 3.17
C ALA A 54 26.27 -1.30 2.93
N ASN A 55 26.16 -0.54 4.02
CA ASN A 55 26.38 0.90 4.08
C ASN A 55 25.33 1.76 3.35
N GLU A 56 24.29 2.15 4.09
CA GLU A 56 24.21 3.55 4.52
C GLU A 56 23.00 3.76 5.42
N GLN A 57 23.30 4.12 6.68
CA GLN A 57 22.54 5.07 7.48
C GLN A 57 21.10 4.67 7.86
N ASN A 58 21.01 4.10 9.07
CA ASN A 58 20.19 4.63 10.15
C ASN A 58 19.43 5.91 9.76
N SER A 59 18.20 5.77 9.25
CA SER A 59 17.25 6.85 9.15
C SER A 59 15.89 6.39 9.66
N GLY A 60 15.77 6.44 10.99
CA GLY A 60 14.52 6.85 11.64
C GLY A 60 13.50 5.76 12.01
N ARG A 61 13.84 4.47 12.00
CA ARG A 61 12.97 3.47 12.64
C ARG A 61 13.36 3.38 14.12
N LEU A 62 12.58 4.03 14.97
CA LEU A 62 12.54 3.72 16.40
C LEU A 62 12.16 2.24 16.52
N VAL A 63 13.18 1.41 16.75
CA VAL A 63 13.02 0.02 17.14
C VAL A 63 12.67 0.05 18.62
N SER A 64 11.39 -0.09 18.96
CA SER A 64 11.03 -0.54 20.30
C SER A 64 11.31 -2.04 20.35
N GLU A 65 12.26 -2.43 21.18
CA GLU A 65 12.55 -3.82 21.53
C GLU A 65 11.26 -4.49 22.03
N GLY A 66 10.84 -5.57 21.38
CA GLY A 66 9.73 -6.40 21.88
C GLY A 66 8.65 -6.87 20.90
N SER A 67 8.88 -6.91 19.58
CA SER A 67 7.95 -7.62 18.70
C SER A 67 8.70 -8.48 17.71
N ASP A 68 8.34 -9.76 17.63
CA ASP A 68 8.67 -10.68 16.55
C ASP A 68 8.38 -10.04 15.20
N PHE A 69 9.39 -9.37 14.64
CA PHE A 69 9.28 -8.81 13.31
C PHE A 69 9.38 -9.98 12.35
N TYR A 70 8.25 -10.33 11.74
CA TYR A 70 8.14 -11.24 10.62
C TYR A 70 9.11 -10.80 9.51
N VAL A 71 10.34 -11.30 9.58
CA VAL A 71 11.33 -11.14 8.52
C VAL A 71 10.75 -11.78 7.27
N ASN A 72 10.77 -11.03 6.19
CA ASN A 72 10.08 -11.30 4.95
C ASN A 72 10.63 -12.58 4.28
N LYS A 73 10.07 -13.76 4.62
CA LYS A 73 10.52 -15.06 4.10
C LYS A 73 10.15 -15.30 2.62
N SER A 74 9.21 -14.55 2.07
CA SER A 74 8.68 -14.77 0.72
C SER A 74 9.45 -14.04 -0.40
N GLY A 75 10.41 -13.16 -0.04
CA GLY A 75 11.17 -12.36 -1.01
C GLY A 75 10.37 -11.27 -1.73
N TYR A 76 9.10 -11.05 -1.36
CA TYR A 76 8.20 -10.04 -1.95
C TYR A 76 7.91 -8.91 -0.95
N ASP A 77 8.00 -7.67 -1.39
CA ASP A 77 7.68 -6.50 -0.56
C ASP A 77 6.16 -6.41 -0.30
N TYR A 78 5.73 -6.76 0.93
CA TYR A 78 4.34 -6.65 1.37
C TYR A 78 3.85 -5.19 1.39
N GLU A 79 4.77 -4.24 1.56
CA GLU A 79 4.47 -2.84 1.87
C GLU A 79 3.66 -2.17 0.74
N ARG A 80 3.92 -2.51 -0.52
CA ARG A 80 3.20 -1.90 -1.66
C ARG A 80 1.75 -2.35 -1.73
N LEU A 81 1.50 -3.65 -1.56
CA LEU A 81 0.15 -4.20 -1.59
C LEU A 81 -0.66 -3.70 -0.38
N GLU A 82 -0.03 -3.70 0.79
CA GLU A 82 -0.56 -3.13 2.03
C GLU A 82 -0.96 -1.66 1.86
N LYS A 83 -0.05 -0.82 1.34
CA LYS A 83 -0.31 0.60 1.07
C LYS A 83 -1.48 0.81 0.14
N ARG A 84 -1.63 -0.01 -0.91
CA ARG A 84 -2.75 0.08 -1.85
C ARG A 84 -4.08 -0.20 -1.15
N ILE A 85 -4.15 -1.25 -0.33
CA ILE A 85 -5.37 -1.60 0.41
C ILE A 85 -5.77 -0.46 1.36
N ILE A 86 -4.82 0.06 2.13
CA ILE A 86 -5.08 1.18 3.06
C ILE A 86 -5.45 2.45 2.28
N GLN A 87 -4.81 2.71 1.14
CA GLN A 87 -5.18 3.83 0.29
C GLN A 87 -6.65 3.74 -0.16
N VAL A 88 -7.10 2.57 -0.62
CA VAL A 88 -8.50 2.36 -1.00
C VAL A 88 -9.41 2.61 0.19
N ALA A 89 -9.09 2.03 1.35
CA ALA A 89 -9.88 2.21 2.56
C ALA A 89 -10.06 3.70 2.92
N LEU A 90 -8.97 4.48 2.88
CA LEU A 90 -8.97 5.89 3.32
C LEU A 90 -9.52 6.87 2.28
N PHE A 91 -9.15 6.70 1.01
CA PHE A 91 -9.37 7.71 -0.03
C PHE A 91 -10.52 7.36 -0.97
N VAL A 92 -10.99 6.11 -0.96
CA VAL A 92 -12.05 5.62 -1.84
C VAL A 92 -13.17 4.96 -1.03
N PRO A 93 -13.89 5.72 -0.17
CA PRO A 93 -14.85 5.17 0.77
C PRO A 93 -16.07 4.49 0.11
N VAL A 94 -16.34 4.80 -1.16
CA VAL A 94 -17.40 4.17 -1.97
C VAL A 94 -17.14 2.67 -2.23
N VAL A 95 -15.90 2.22 -2.06
CA VAL A 95 -15.55 0.79 -2.16
C VAL A 95 -15.98 0.08 -0.88
N ALA A 96 -16.95 -0.81 -1.03
CA ALA A 96 -17.49 -1.68 0.03
C ALA A 96 -16.83 -3.06 0.04
N GLU A 97 -16.15 -3.45 -1.03
CA GLU A 97 -15.44 -4.73 -1.15
C GLU A 97 -14.31 -4.54 -2.17
N LEU A 98 -13.15 -5.11 -1.89
CA LEU A 98 -11.95 -4.95 -2.71
C LEU A 98 -11.42 -6.33 -3.09
N GLU A 99 -11.45 -6.61 -4.39
CA GLU A 99 -10.92 -7.82 -5.00
C GLU A 99 -9.55 -7.53 -5.63
N ILE A 100 -8.60 -8.40 -5.36
CA ILE A 100 -7.20 -8.22 -5.73
C ILE A 100 -6.70 -9.49 -6.39
N GLU A 101 -6.34 -9.38 -7.67
CA GLU A 101 -5.66 -10.46 -8.41
C GLU A 101 -4.15 -10.32 -8.15
N VAL A 102 -3.59 -11.23 -7.35
CA VAL A 102 -2.15 -11.26 -7.05
C VAL A 102 -1.48 -12.25 -8.01
N VAL A 103 -0.52 -11.76 -8.78
CA VAL A 103 0.09 -12.52 -9.87
C VAL A 103 1.59 -12.59 -9.70
N ALA A 104 2.17 -13.76 -9.90
CA ALA A 104 3.61 -13.96 -9.93
C ALA A 104 4.02 -14.86 -11.10
N THR A 105 5.23 -14.65 -11.62
CA THR A 105 5.87 -15.62 -12.52
C THR A 105 6.81 -16.49 -11.69
N CYS A 106 6.58 -17.79 -11.75
CA CYS A 106 7.25 -18.83 -10.99
C CYS A 106 8.40 -19.45 -11.80
N LYS A 107 9.02 -20.49 -11.24
CA LYS A 107 10.01 -21.30 -11.98
C LYS A 107 9.39 -21.84 -13.27
N GLU A 108 10.23 -22.02 -14.28
CA GLU A 108 9.81 -22.52 -15.61
C GLU A 108 8.82 -21.60 -16.35
N ASN A 109 8.75 -20.32 -15.97
CA ASN A 109 7.85 -19.30 -16.54
C ASN A 109 6.36 -19.61 -16.36
N TYR A 110 6.00 -20.51 -15.44
CA TYR A 110 4.60 -20.70 -15.04
C TYR A 110 4.07 -19.43 -14.36
N ARG A 111 2.84 -19.01 -14.69
CA ARG A 111 2.19 -17.87 -14.06
C ARG A 111 1.21 -18.36 -13.01
N ASP A 112 1.42 -17.97 -11.76
CA ASP A 112 0.49 -18.24 -10.68
C ASP A 112 -0.38 -17.01 -10.40
N VAL A 113 -1.65 -17.27 -10.08
CA VAL A 113 -2.68 -16.27 -9.83
C VAL A 113 -3.45 -16.65 -8.58
N GLN A 114 -3.40 -15.76 -7.59
CA GLN A 114 -4.13 -15.90 -6.33
C GLN A 114 -5.10 -14.72 -6.17
N PHE A 115 -6.23 -14.95 -5.51
CA PHE A 115 -7.23 -13.91 -5.27
C PHE A 115 -7.28 -13.54 -3.79
N LEU A 116 -7.19 -12.26 -3.50
CA LEU A 116 -7.39 -11.69 -2.17
C LEU A 116 -8.64 -10.82 -2.16
N ILE A 117 -9.57 -11.14 -1.26
CA ILE A 117 -10.79 -10.36 -1.05
C ILE A 117 -10.71 -9.67 0.30
N ILE A 118 -10.86 -8.34 0.30
CA ILE A 118 -10.99 -7.51 1.49
C ILE A 118 -12.43 -7.03 1.56
N TYR A 119 -13.15 -7.47 2.59
CA TYR A 119 -14.57 -7.18 2.75
C TYR A 119 -14.79 -5.80 3.38
N GLY A 120 -16.03 -5.30 3.33
CA GLY A 120 -16.38 -3.97 3.84
C GLY A 120 -16.02 -3.76 5.31
N HIS A 121 -16.25 -4.77 6.16
CA HIS A 121 -15.89 -4.71 7.58
C HIS A 121 -14.37 -4.59 7.81
N ASP A 122 -13.55 -5.18 6.93
CA ASP A 122 -12.09 -5.04 6.97
C ASP A 122 -11.67 -3.63 6.54
N LEU A 123 -12.26 -3.10 5.45
CA LEU A 123 -12.02 -1.74 4.99
C LEU A 123 -12.42 -0.71 6.05
N GLU A 124 -13.53 -0.93 6.75
CA GLU A 124 -13.98 -0.08 7.86
C GLU A 124 -13.01 -0.10 9.04
N ARG A 125 -12.48 -1.27 9.41
CA ARG A 125 -11.44 -1.35 10.45
C ARG A 125 -10.19 -0.58 10.05
N LEU A 126 -9.73 -0.74 8.81
CA LEU A 126 -8.58 0.02 8.29
C LEU A 126 -8.84 1.54 8.30
N ARG A 127 -10.07 1.98 8.01
CA ARG A 127 -10.48 3.39 8.11
C ARG A 127 -10.42 3.93 9.54
N LYS A 128 -10.81 3.12 10.53
CA LYS A 128 -10.80 3.51 11.95
C LYS A 128 -9.37 3.57 12.51
N THR A 129 -8.50 2.67 12.07
CA THR A 129 -7.13 2.56 12.59
C THR A 129 -6.16 3.53 11.91
N ASN A 130 -6.45 3.99 10.69
CA ASN A 130 -5.56 4.87 9.93
C ASN A 130 -6.09 6.28 9.75
N GLN A 131 -5.18 7.23 9.50
CA GLN A 131 -5.52 8.61 9.18
C GLN A 131 -4.85 9.03 7.86
N LYS A 132 -5.57 9.83 7.05
CA LYS A 132 -5.06 10.35 5.76
C LYS A 132 -3.73 11.09 5.91
N GLN A 133 -3.57 11.91 6.95
CA GLN A 133 -2.32 12.67 7.17
C GLN A 133 -1.13 11.75 7.48
N ASN A 134 -1.37 10.69 8.25
CA ASN A 134 -0.34 9.70 8.56
C ASN A 134 0.05 8.89 7.33
N PHE A 135 -0.94 8.47 6.53
CA PHE A 135 -0.70 7.79 5.26
C PHE A 135 0.18 8.61 4.31
N ILE A 136 -0.06 9.92 4.20
CA ILE A 136 0.73 10.82 3.34
C ILE A 136 2.19 10.92 3.81
N LYS A 137 2.44 10.73 5.11
CA LYS A 137 3.76 10.66 5.75
C LYS A 137 4.36 9.25 5.74
N ASN A 138 3.74 8.30 5.03
CA ASN A 138 4.11 6.88 4.98
C ASN A 138 3.99 6.13 6.32
N TYR A 139 3.20 6.65 7.27
CA TYR A 139 2.82 5.90 8.47
C TYR A 139 1.51 5.17 8.21
N ILE A 140 1.56 3.85 8.23
CA ILE A 140 0.43 2.95 7.98
C ILE A 140 0.34 1.91 9.09
N VAL A 141 -0.88 1.47 9.39
CA VAL A 141 -1.16 0.41 10.35
C VAL A 141 -2.14 -0.56 9.73
N THR A 142 -1.75 -1.81 9.59
CA THR A 142 -2.63 -2.86 9.05
C THR A 142 -3.28 -3.64 10.16
N ASP A 143 -4.57 -3.94 9.98
CA ASP A 143 -5.31 -4.84 10.87
C ASP A 143 -4.68 -6.24 10.80
N PRO A 144 -4.44 -6.91 11.95
CA PRO A 144 -3.78 -8.23 11.97
C PRO A 144 -4.46 -9.27 11.07
N GLN A 145 -5.79 -9.27 10.96
CA GLN A 145 -6.50 -10.22 10.11
C GLN A 145 -6.26 -9.95 8.62
N VAL A 146 -6.23 -8.68 8.23
CA VAL A 146 -5.88 -8.27 6.85
C VAL A 146 -4.43 -8.67 6.55
N PHE A 147 -3.52 -8.45 7.49
CA PHE A 147 -2.12 -8.83 7.35
C PHE A 147 -1.93 -10.34 7.20
N SER A 148 -2.58 -11.16 8.03
CA SER A 148 -2.51 -12.61 7.92
C SER A 148 -3.03 -13.13 6.56
N ARG A 149 -4.10 -12.54 6.02
CA ARG A 149 -4.60 -12.92 4.68
C ARG A 149 -3.61 -12.53 3.57
N LEU A 150 -2.98 -11.36 3.69
CA LEU A 150 -1.93 -10.92 2.77
C LEU A 150 -0.74 -11.88 2.75
N GLN A 151 -0.29 -12.30 3.94
CA GLN A 151 0.78 -13.28 4.11
C GLN A 151 0.39 -14.60 3.46
N LEU A 152 -0.78 -15.15 3.79
CA LEU A 152 -1.25 -16.42 3.26
C LEU A 152 -1.29 -16.45 1.73
N VAL A 153 -1.87 -15.41 1.11
CA VAL A 153 -1.95 -15.31 -0.35
C VAL A 153 -0.56 -15.23 -0.97
N THR A 154 0.36 -14.45 -0.37
CA THR A 154 1.70 -14.27 -0.92
C THR A 154 2.58 -15.51 -0.72
N GLU A 155 2.46 -16.19 0.42
CA GLU A 155 3.18 -17.43 0.71
C GLU A 155 2.70 -18.58 -0.16
N ASN A 156 1.44 -18.58 -0.59
CA ASN A 156 0.92 -19.61 -1.49
C ASN A 156 1.23 -19.36 -2.97
N LEU A 157 1.80 -18.20 -3.31
CA LEU A 157 2.27 -17.97 -4.68
C LEU A 157 3.45 -18.87 -5.01
N CYS A 158 3.40 -19.50 -6.18
CA CYS A 158 4.48 -20.31 -6.72
C CYS A 158 4.88 -21.50 -5.83
N LYS A 159 3.94 -22.00 -5.01
CA LYS A 159 4.08 -23.26 -4.28
C LYS A 159 3.71 -24.46 -5.15
#